data_AF-A0A2M7GSX3-F1
#
_entry.id   AF-A0A2M7GSX3-F1
#
_cell.length_a   1.000
_cell.length_b   1.000
_cell.length_c   1.000
_cell.angle_alpha   90.00
_cell.angle_beta   90.00
_cell.angle_gamma   90.00
#
_symmetry.space_group_name_H-M   'P 1'
#
loop_
_entity.id
_entity.type
_entity.pdbx_description
1 polymer ?
#
loop_
_entity_poly.entity_id
_entity_poly.type
_entity_poly.pdbx_seq_one_letter_code
_entity_poly.pdbx_strand_id
1 'polypeptide(L)'
;RGIDLGFDYNVGKARLRAFTPPPLGGLPQSFPPGVGLPDLPRPRAAAAGDIMPDGLKDQEYIDQFLKPFGARHGGPGVIFTDKAGEDLVISDDLFREAGGALKIGKSRNRRAYVKLLARAVKEPDEIWWIWEQVKDRPGTWTLRRRYIARFEIEGSQAPGLAVFEHGQDGWTGVTAFEPQSNRSAQSQDRYLQGQRAGTLAYRR
;
A
#
# COMPACT_ATOMS: atom_id res chain seq x y z
N ARG A 1 27.18 -9.10 50.06
CA ARG A 1 28.05 -9.62 48.99
C ARG A 1 27.76 -8.81 47.74
N GLY A 2 28.60 -7.81 47.46
CA GLY A 2 28.49 -7.00 46.25
C GLY A 2 29.23 -7.70 45.12
N ILE A 3 28.59 -7.84 43.97
CA ILE A 3 29.22 -8.38 42.75
C ILE A 3 29.93 -7.18 42.13
N ASP A 4 31.23 -7.07 42.36
CA ASP A 4 32.04 -6.03 41.74
C ASP A 4 32.27 -6.41 40.28
N LEU A 5 31.77 -5.59 39.35
CA LEU A 5 32.07 -5.74 37.93
C LEU A 5 33.49 -5.21 37.76
N GLY A 6 34.47 -6.11 37.83
CA GLY A 6 35.91 -5.78 37.85
C GLY A 6 36.38 -4.94 36.66
N PHE A 7 37.69 -4.64 36.62
CA PHE A 7 38.35 -3.73 35.68
C PHE A 7 38.11 -3.99 34.17
N ASP A 8 37.51 -5.12 33.79
CA ASP A 8 37.03 -5.41 32.44
C ASP A 8 35.66 -4.78 32.10
N TYR A 9 35.02 -4.08 33.05
CA TYR A 9 33.73 -3.42 32.83
C TYR A 9 33.89 -2.10 32.07
N ASN A 10 33.77 -2.20 30.74
CA ASN A 10 33.85 -1.04 29.86
C ASN A 10 32.54 -0.23 29.88
N VAL A 11 32.44 0.72 30.81
CA VAL A 11 31.26 1.58 31.05
C VAL A 11 30.75 2.29 29.80
N GLY A 12 31.64 2.62 28.84
CA GLY A 12 31.27 3.23 27.57
C GLY A 12 30.48 2.29 26.66
N LYS A 13 30.91 1.02 26.56
CA LYS A 13 30.24 -0.03 25.78
C LYS A 13 28.89 -0.41 26.41
N ALA A 14 28.79 -0.37 27.73
CA ALA A 14 27.54 -0.64 28.45
C ALA A 14 26.49 0.47 28.24
N ARG A 15 26.90 1.75 28.20
CA ARG A 15 25.99 2.87 27.93
C ARG A 15 25.44 2.85 26.51
N LEU A 16 26.26 2.52 25.51
CA LEU A 16 25.84 2.49 24.10
C LEU A 16 24.84 1.36 23.80
N ARG A 17 24.90 0.23 24.53
CA ARG A 17 23.93 -0.87 24.37
C ARG A 17 22.49 -0.45 24.67
N ALA A 18 22.27 0.48 25.60
CA ALA A 18 20.93 0.96 25.92
C ALA A 18 20.33 1.85 24.81
N PHE A 19 21.19 2.47 23.99
CA PHE A 19 20.78 3.30 22.84
C PHE A 19 20.85 2.55 21.51
N THR A 20 21.38 1.32 21.50
CA THR A 20 21.37 0.45 20.32
C THR A 20 20.00 -0.21 20.29
N PRO A 21 19.16 0.05 19.28
CA PRO A 21 17.92 -0.69 19.12
C PRO A 21 18.23 -2.19 19.10
N PRO A 22 17.42 -3.04 19.76
CA PRO A 22 17.59 -4.48 19.63
C PRO A 22 17.47 -4.85 18.13
N PRO A 23 18.17 -5.90 17.68
CA PRO A 23 17.99 -6.39 16.31
C PRO A 23 16.50 -6.61 16.07
N LEU A 24 15.98 -6.06 14.97
CA LEU A 24 14.61 -6.33 14.54
C LEU A 24 14.44 -7.85 14.45
N GLY A 25 13.41 -8.39 15.08
CA GLY A 25 13.15 -9.82 15.07
C GLY A 25 12.79 -10.30 13.67
N GLY A 26 13.51 -11.31 13.18
CA GLY A 26 13.29 -11.92 11.86
C GLY A 26 13.92 -11.14 10.70
N LEU A 27 14.46 -11.86 9.71
CA LEU A 27 14.83 -11.23 8.46
C LEU A 27 13.55 -10.85 7.70
N PRO A 28 13.52 -9.68 7.01
CA PRO A 28 12.44 -9.39 6.07
C PRO A 28 12.31 -10.56 5.08
N GLN A 29 11.09 -11.10 4.96
CA GLN A 29 10.87 -12.22 4.04
C GLN A 29 10.79 -11.69 2.61
N SER A 30 11.81 -12.00 1.83
CA SER A 30 11.85 -11.70 0.40
C SER A 30 11.37 -12.90 -0.40
N PHE A 31 10.45 -12.65 -1.33
CA PHE A 31 9.87 -13.61 -2.24
C PHE A 31 10.22 -13.21 -3.69
N PRO A 32 11.32 -13.75 -4.24
CA PRO A 32 11.62 -13.64 -5.66
C PRO A 32 10.50 -14.21 -6.54
N PRO A 33 10.39 -13.78 -7.81
CA PRO A 33 9.46 -14.38 -8.75
C PRO A 33 9.63 -15.91 -8.82
N GLY A 34 8.52 -16.64 -8.78
CA GLY A 34 8.50 -18.11 -8.85
C GLY A 34 8.64 -18.85 -7.52
N VAL A 35 8.83 -18.14 -6.40
CA VAL A 35 8.78 -18.73 -5.06
C VAL A 35 7.33 -18.86 -4.60
N GLY A 36 7.02 -19.91 -3.84
CA GLY A 36 5.72 -20.09 -3.21
C GLY A 36 5.39 -18.92 -2.27
N LEU A 37 4.30 -18.22 -2.57
CA LEU A 37 3.83 -17.09 -1.78
C LEU A 37 2.93 -17.56 -0.64
N PRO A 38 2.90 -16.85 0.51
CA PRO A 38 1.97 -17.17 1.57
C PRO A 38 0.51 -17.05 1.10
N ASP A 39 -0.42 -17.71 1.78
CA ASP A 39 -1.84 -17.55 1.49
C ASP A 39 -2.31 -16.11 1.75
N LEU A 40 -3.32 -15.65 1.02
CA LEU A 40 -3.85 -14.31 1.26
C LEU A 40 -4.87 -14.30 2.40
N PRO A 41 -4.88 -13.25 3.25
CA PRO A 41 -5.94 -13.05 4.24
C PRO A 41 -7.33 -13.04 3.60
N ARG A 42 -8.35 -13.57 4.28
CA ARG A 42 -9.73 -13.61 3.75
C ARG A 42 -10.20 -12.20 3.35
N PRO A 43 -10.89 -12.04 2.21
CA PRO A 43 -11.47 -10.76 1.82
C PRO A 43 -12.37 -10.18 2.92
N ARG A 44 -12.44 -8.85 3.00
CA ARG A 44 -13.32 -8.13 3.93
C ARG A 44 -14.61 -7.70 3.25
N ALA A 45 -15.71 -7.64 3.98
CA ALA A 45 -16.94 -7.09 3.42
C ALA A 45 -16.78 -5.62 2.98
N ALA A 46 -17.39 -5.30 1.85
CA ALA A 46 -17.61 -3.95 1.34
C ALA A 46 -19.08 -3.82 0.93
N ALA A 47 -19.76 -2.83 1.48
CA ALA A 47 -21.16 -2.57 1.18
C ALA A 47 -21.30 -1.93 -0.21
N ALA A 48 -22.48 -2.00 -0.82
CA ALA A 48 -22.72 -1.30 -2.09
C ALA A 48 -22.42 0.21 -1.99
N GLY A 49 -22.65 0.83 -0.82
CA GLY A 49 -22.33 2.25 -0.55
C GLY A 49 -20.83 2.59 -0.44
N ASP A 50 -19.96 1.58 -0.39
CA ASP A 50 -18.50 1.77 -0.53
C ASP A 50 -18.10 2.02 -1.99
N ILE A 51 -19.00 1.75 -2.94
CA ILE A 51 -18.81 2.04 -4.36
C ILE A 51 -19.40 3.41 -4.65
N MET A 52 -18.57 4.30 -5.20
CA MET A 52 -18.97 5.66 -5.54
C MET A 52 -19.88 5.63 -6.79
N PRO A 53 -20.99 6.39 -6.79
CA PRO A 53 -21.85 6.50 -7.96
C PRO A 53 -21.11 7.25 -9.07
N ASP A 54 -21.56 7.02 -10.30
CA ASP A 54 -20.98 7.68 -11.46
C ASP A 54 -21.51 9.12 -11.63
N GLY A 55 -20.84 9.91 -12.47
CA GLY A 55 -21.28 11.27 -12.84
C GLY A 55 -20.95 12.36 -11.82
N LEU A 56 -20.37 12.02 -10.67
CA LEU A 56 -19.83 13.00 -9.72
C LEU A 56 -18.66 13.80 -10.31
N LYS A 57 -18.37 14.96 -9.72
CA LYS A 57 -17.19 15.76 -10.03
C LYS A 57 -15.94 15.05 -9.51
N ASP A 58 -14.82 15.21 -10.21
CA ASP A 58 -13.53 14.62 -9.82
C ASP A 58 -13.13 14.95 -8.37
N GLN A 59 -13.40 16.18 -7.92
CA GLN A 59 -13.15 16.64 -6.55
C GLN A 59 -13.88 15.79 -5.51
N GLU A 60 -15.12 15.38 -5.78
CA GLU A 60 -15.92 14.59 -4.84
C GLU A 60 -15.33 13.19 -4.63
N TYR A 61 -14.77 12.58 -5.67
CA TYR A 61 -14.06 11.30 -5.53
C TYR A 61 -12.74 11.47 -4.77
N ILE A 62 -12.00 12.55 -5.03
CA ILE A 62 -10.74 12.86 -4.35
C ILE A 62 -10.99 13.06 -2.85
N ASP A 63 -11.99 13.86 -2.48
CA ASP A 63 -12.34 14.11 -1.09
C ASP A 63 -12.72 12.83 -0.34
N GLN A 64 -13.40 11.88 -1.01
CA GLN A 64 -13.73 10.59 -0.40
C GLN A 64 -12.50 9.71 -0.15
N PHE A 65 -11.46 9.81 -0.98
CA PHE A 65 -10.19 9.15 -0.71
C PHE A 65 -9.42 9.83 0.44
N LEU A 66 -9.42 11.16 0.50
CA LEU A 66 -8.62 11.94 1.45
C LEU A 66 -9.21 11.96 2.86
N LYS A 67 -10.55 11.97 2.96
CA LYS A 67 -11.29 12.09 4.22
C LYS A 67 -10.86 11.09 5.32
N PRO A 68 -10.62 9.79 5.05
CA PRO A 68 -10.17 8.83 6.07
C PRO A 68 -8.81 9.15 6.68
N PHE A 69 -8.00 9.98 6.04
CA PHE A 69 -6.69 10.43 6.50
C PHE A 69 -6.74 11.82 7.15
N GLY A 70 -7.91 12.48 7.18
CA GLY A 70 -8.04 13.86 7.64
C GLY A 70 -7.49 14.89 6.65
N ALA A 71 -7.21 14.50 5.41
CA ALA A 71 -6.81 15.40 4.33
C ALA A 71 -8.04 15.95 3.59
N ARG A 72 -7.84 17.02 2.81
CA ARG A 72 -8.89 17.66 1.98
C ARG A 72 -8.30 18.13 0.65
N HIS A 73 -9.09 18.15 -0.41
CA HIS A 73 -8.65 18.72 -1.68
C HIS A 73 -8.21 20.19 -1.54
N GLY A 74 -7.06 20.56 -2.12
CA GLY A 74 -6.47 21.89 -1.99
C GLY A 74 -5.99 22.27 -0.59
N GLY A 75 -5.99 21.32 0.36
CA GLY A 75 -5.42 21.49 1.69
C GLY A 75 -3.94 21.10 1.75
N PRO A 76 -3.28 21.31 2.91
CA PRO A 76 -1.94 20.78 3.12
C PRO A 76 -1.95 19.26 3.10
N GLY A 77 -0.83 18.66 2.68
CA GLY A 77 -0.62 17.22 2.80
C GLY A 77 -0.60 16.76 4.26
N VAL A 78 -1.08 15.55 4.50
CA VAL A 78 -1.10 14.91 5.84
C VAL A 78 -0.13 13.75 5.86
N ILE A 79 0.64 13.59 6.94
CA ILE A 79 1.50 12.42 7.15
C ILE A 79 0.65 11.30 7.75
N PHE A 80 0.66 10.15 7.10
CA PHE A 80 0.03 8.91 7.55
C PHE A 80 1.10 7.83 7.70
N THR A 81 1.25 7.28 8.90
CA THR A 81 2.11 6.12 9.15
C THR A 81 1.34 4.82 8.87
N ASP A 82 1.89 3.98 8.01
CA ASP A 82 1.26 2.73 7.59
C ASP A 82 1.42 1.59 8.62
N LYS A 83 0.90 0.41 8.27
CA LYS A 83 1.00 -0.80 9.13
C LYS A 83 2.39 -1.43 9.19
N ALA A 84 3.29 -1.07 8.27
CA ALA A 84 4.70 -1.44 8.31
C ALA A 84 5.55 -0.41 9.09
N GLY A 85 4.95 0.70 9.55
CA GLY A 85 5.63 1.77 10.29
C GLY A 85 6.26 2.83 9.40
N GLU A 86 5.94 2.85 8.10
CA GLU A 86 6.48 3.80 7.13
C GLU A 86 5.55 5.00 6.94
N ASP A 87 6.13 6.18 6.81
CA ASP A 87 5.37 7.40 6.58
C ASP A 87 5.00 7.59 5.09
N LEU A 88 3.78 8.05 4.88
CA LEU A 88 3.20 8.43 3.60
C LEU A 88 2.65 9.85 3.67
N VAL A 89 2.97 10.67 2.68
CA VAL A 89 2.30 11.97 2.49
C VAL A 89 1.03 11.76 1.67
N ILE A 90 -0.11 12.14 2.25
CA ILE A 90 -1.44 12.04 1.64
C ILE A 90 -1.93 13.46 1.29
N SER A 91 -2.07 13.74 0.00
CA SER A 91 -2.62 14.99 -0.54
C SER A 91 -3.40 14.76 -1.84
N ASP A 92 -4.06 15.79 -2.36
CA ASP A 92 -4.73 15.73 -3.66
C ASP A 92 -3.74 15.65 -4.85
N ASP A 93 -2.46 15.98 -4.65
CA ASP A 93 -1.39 15.72 -5.62
C ASP A 93 -1.28 14.26 -5.98
N LEU A 94 -1.81 13.38 -5.12
CA LEU A 94 -1.97 12.01 -5.49
C LEU A 94 -2.76 11.98 -6.85
N PHE A 95 -3.92 12.60 -6.93
CA PHE A 95 -4.76 12.50 -8.12
C PHE A 95 -4.31 13.35 -9.31
N ARG A 96 -3.08 13.87 -9.31
CA ARG A 96 -2.48 14.67 -10.38
C ARG A 96 -1.42 13.91 -11.17
N GLU A 97 -1.22 14.34 -12.41
CA GLU A 97 -0.08 13.98 -13.26
C GLU A 97 1.07 14.98 -13.06
N ALA A 98 2.24 14.70 -13.62
CA ALA A 98 3.38 15.62 -13.57
C ALA A 98 3.05 17.03 -14.11
N GLY A 99 2.13 17.14 -15.07
CA GLY A 99 1.62 18.41 -15.60
C GLY A 99 0.50 19.06 -14.79
N GLY A 100 0.16 18.54 -13.61
CA GLY A 100 -0.87 19.07 -12.70
C GLY A 100 -2.32 18.70 -13.04
N ALA A 101 -2.56 18.12 -14.22
CA ALA A 101 -3.87 17.63 -14.64
C ALA A 101 -4.36 16.48 -13.75
N LEU A 102 -5.67 16.45 -13.47
CA LEU A 102 -6.27 15.36 -12.70
C LEU A 102 -6.31 14.07 -13.52
N LYS A 103 -5.85 12.97 -12.93
CA LYS A 103 -5.85 11.63 -13.56
C LYS A 103 -7.02 10.76 -13.13
N ILE A 104 -7.79 11.19 -12.12
CA ILE A 104 -8.91 10.40 -11.57
C ILE A 104 -10.03 10.16 -12.59
N GLY A 105 -10.27 11.12 -13.48
CA GLY A 105 -11.24 11.01 -14.58
C GLY A 105 -10.82 10.08 -15.73
N LYS A 106 -9.54 9.68 -15.83
CA LYS A 106 -9.04 8.85 -16.95
C LYS A 106 -9.54 7.40 -16.92
N SER A 107 -10.13 6.95 -15.81
CA SER A 107 -10.73 5.63 -15.71
C SER A 107 -12.01 5.67 -14.88
N ARG A 108 -13.14 5.66 -15.58
CA ARG A 108 -14.50 5.64 -15.00
C ARG A 108 -14.67 4.53 -13.96
N ASN A 109 -14.07 3.36 -14.20
CA ASN A 109 -14.20 2.23 -13.28
C ASN A 109 -13.34 2.41 -12.02
N ARG A 110 -12.16 3.04 -12.11
CA ARG A 110 -11.25 3.21 -10.95
C ARG A 110 -11.78 4.23 -9.94
N ARG A 111 -12.40 5.31 -10.42
CA ARG A 111 -12.95 6.35 -9.53
C ARG A 111 -14.10 5.83 -8.66
N ALA A 112 -14.84 4.81 -9.11
CA ALA A 112 -15.88 4.17 -8.32
C ALA A 112 -15.35 3.55 -7.02
N TYR A 113 -14.10 3.08 -7.00
CA TYR A 113 -13.54 2.30 -5.89
C TYR A 113 -12.59 3.11 -4.98
N VAL A 114 -12.59 4.44 -5.06
CA VAL A 114 -11.66 5.30 -4.29
C VAL A 114 -11.74 5.10 -2.77
N LYS A 115 -12.93 4.81 -2.23
CA LYS A 115 -13.10 4.48 -0.81
C LYS A 115 -12.38 3.17 -0.45
N LEU A 116 -12.47 2.15 -1.29
CA LEU A 116 -11.77 0.88 -1.10
C LEU A 116 -10.25 1.04 -1.25
N LEU A 117 -9.81 1.94 -2.14
CA LEU A 117 -8.39 2.29 -2.26
C LEU A 117 -7.85 2.96 -0.99
N ALA A 118 -8.59 3.91 -0.40
CA ALA A 118 -8.23 4.51 0.87
C ALA A 118 -8.19 3.47 2.01
N ARG A 119 -9.15 2.54 2.04
CA ARG A 119 -9.15 1.40 2.98
C ARG A 119 -7.95 0.48 2.78
N ALA A 120 -7.49 0.26 1.55
CA ALA A 120 -6.32 -0.56 1.26
C ALA A 120 -5.02 0.04 1.81
N VAL A 121 -4.89 1.37 1.77
CA VAL A 121 -3.74 2.07 2.36
C VAL A 121 -3.81 2.06 3.89
N LYS A 122 -5.00 2.30 4.47
CA LYS A 122 -5.17 2.41 5.93
C LYS A 122 -5.13 1.06 6.65
N GLU A 123 -5.72 0.06 6.02
CA GLU A 123 -5.88 -1.30 6.55
C GLU A 123 -5.59 -2.31 5.42
N PRO A 124 -4.33 -2.46 4.98
CA PRO A 124 -3.98 -3.45 3.97
C PRO A 124 -4.16 -4.88 4.50
N ASP A 125 -4.35 -5.83 3.58
CA ASP A 125 -4.11 -7.25 3.85
C ASP A 125 -2.62 -7.55 3.80
N GLU A 126 -1.90 -6.94 2.84
CA GLU A 126 -0.44 -7.06 2.70
C GLU A 126 0.19 -5.73 2.26
N ILE A 127 1.42 -5.47 2.72
CA ILE A 127 2.30 -4.42 2.21
C ILE A 127 3.56 -5.07 1.65
N TRP A 128 3.90 -4.75 0.41
CA TRP A 128 5.07 -5.26 -0.29
C TRP A 128 6.03 -4.13 -0.65
N TRP A 129 7.32 -4.38 -0.48
CA TRP A 129 8.39 -3.51 -0.98
C TRP A 129 9.06 -4.17 -2.18
N ILE A 130 9.06 -3.47 -3.31
CA ILE A 130 9.35 -4.04 -4.62
C ILE A 130 10.34 -3.15 -5.33
N TRP A 131 11.49 -3.71 -5.70
CA TRP A 131 12.39 -3.05 -6.63
C TRP A 131 11.88 -3.24 -8.04
N GLU A 132 11.57 -2.14 -8.72
CA GLU A 132 11.13 -2.15 -10.11
C GLU A 132 11.98 -1.20 -10.96
N GLN A 133 12.23 -1.59 -12.20
CA GLN A 133 12.92 -0.73 -13.15
C GLN A 133 11.94 0.34 -13.67
N VAL A 134 12.40 1.60 -13.71
CA VAL A 134 11.62 2.70 -14.27
C VAL A 134 11.46 2.49 -15.77
N LYS A 135 10.22 2.34 -16.24
CA LYS A 135 9.91 1.98 -17.64
C LYS A 135 10.57 2.90 -18.67
N ASP A 136 10.53 4.21 -18.42
CA ASP A 136 11.03 5.23 -19.35
C ASP A 136 12.54 5.50 -19.17
N ARG A 137 13.19 4.83 -18.21
CA ARG A 137 14.64 4.96 -17.93
C ARG A 137 15.26 3.59 -17.62
N PRO A 138 15.52 2.76 -18.64
CA PRO A 138 16.21 1.48 -18.46
C PRO A 138 17.49 1.62 -17.65
N GLY A 139 17.77 0.64 -16.79
CA GLY A 139 18.89 0.68 -15.84
C GLY A 139 18.61 1.46 -14.54
N THR A 140 17.54 2.26 -14.48
CA THR A 140 17.13 2.98 -13.26
C THR A 140 16.16 2.14 -12.44
N TRP A 141 16.45 1.90 -11.17
CA TRP A 141 15.58 1.15 -10.25
C TRP A 141 14.95 2.07 -9.22
N THR A 142 13.71 1.80 -8.86
CA THR A 142 12.98 2.50 -7.79
C THR A 142 12.37 1.49 -6.84
N LEU A 143 12.33 1.84 -5.55
CA LEU A 143 11.62 1.07 -4.55
C LEU A 143 10.15 1.50 -4.54
N ARG A 144 9.25 0.55 -4.78
CA ARG A 144 7.80 0.71 -4.71
C ARG A 144 7.28 0.09 -3.43
N ARG A 145 6.37 0.79 -2.77
CA ARG A 145 5.52 0.27 -1.69
C ARG A 145 4.15 -0.03 -2.27
N ARG A 146 3.72 -1.29 -2.22
CA ARG A 146 2.46 -1.77 -2.76
C ARG A 146 1.54 -2.25 -1.63
N TYR A 147 0.35 -1.67 -1.55
CA TYR A 147 -0.67 -1.97 -0.54
C TYR A 147 -1.76 -2.78 -1.22
N ILE A 148 -2.04 -3.98 -0.70
CA ILE A 148 -3.01 -4.91 -1.28
C ILE A 148 -4.12 -5.14 -0.28
N ALA A 149 -5.38 -5.01 -0.72
CA ALA A 149 -6.54 -5.41 0.05
C ALA A 149 -7.61 -6.07 -0.83
N ARG A 150 -8.27 -7.10 -0.29
CA ARG A 150 -9.37 -7.80 -0.96
C ARG A 150 -10.71 -7.53 -0.28
N PHE A 151 -11.74 -7.34 -1.09
CA PHE A 151 -13.08 -7.01 -0.62
C PHE A 151 -14.17 -7.90 -1.23
N GLU A 152 -14.99 -8.52 -0.41
CA GLU A 152 -16.27 -9.09 -0.82
C GLU A 152 -17.27 -7.95 -0.99
N ILE A 153 -17.54 -7.57 -2.23
CA ILE A 153 -18.44 -6.46 -2.56
C ILE A 153 -19.86 -7.00 -2.68
N GLU A 154 -20.80 -6.37 -2.00
CA GLU A 154 -22.22 -6.73 -2.10
C GLU A 154 -22.72 -6.65 -3.56
N GLY A 155 -23.45 -7.67 -4.00
CA GLY A 155 -23.93 -7.78 -5.39
C GLY A 155 -22.87 -8.24 -6.41
N SER A 156 -21.69 -8.62 -5.94
CA SER A 156 -20.60 -9.11 -6.76
C SER A 156 -20.36 -10.62 -6.60
N GLN A 157 -19.98 -11.28 -7.70
CA GLN A 157 -19.66 -12.72 -7.73
C GLN A 157 -18.18 -13.02 -7.38
N ALA A 158 -17.32 -12.00 -7.37
CA ALA A 158 -15.90 -12.16 -7.04
C ALA A 158 -15.44 -11.07 -6.05
N PRO A 159 -14.38 -11.31 -5.27
CA PRO A 159 -13.77 -10.26 -4.48
C PRO A 159 -13.12 -9.19 -5.35
N GLY A 160 -13.32 -7.92 -5.00
CA GLY A 160 -12.55 -6.80 -5.52
C GLY A 160 -11.15 -6.81 -4.94
N LEU A 161 -10.18 -6.27 -5.67
CA LEU A 161 -8.79 -6.13 -5.23
C LEU A 161 -8.40 -4.66 -5.37
N ALA A 162 -7.99 -4.02 -4.29
CA ALA A 162 -7.47 -2.66 -4.30
C ALA A 162 -5.94 -2.70 -4.18
N VAL A 163 -5.25 -2.04 -5.11
CA VAL A 163 -3.79 -1.91 -5.11
C VAL A 163 -3.40 -0.43 -5.14
N PHE A 164 -2.61 0.00 -4.17
CA PHE A 164 -2.01 1.33 -4.15
C PHE A 164 -0.50 1.20 -4.24
N GLU A 165 0.16 1.99 -5.08
CA GLU A 165 1.62 2.01 -5.20
C GLU A 165 2.20 3.38 -4.93
N HIS A 166 3.28 3.42 -4.17
CA HIS A 166 4.03 4.63 -3.88
C HIS A 166 5.53 4.40 -4.12
N GLY A 167 6.21 5.32 -4.81
CA GLY A 167 7.65 5.28 -5.05
C GLY A 167 8.28 6.68 -5.16
N GLN A 168 9.58 6.73 -5.46
CA GLN A 168 10.35 7.99 -5.52
C GLN A 168 9.90 8.95 -6.65
N ASP A 169 9.36 8.42 -7.73
CA ASP A 169 8.79 9.17 -8.86
C ASP A 169 7.33 9.59 -8.63
N GLY A 170 6.87 9.49 -7.38
CA GLY A 170 5.50 9.73 -6.96
C GLY A 170 4.73 8.43 -6.74
N TRP A 171 3.42 8.55 -6.62
CA TRP A 171 2.55 7.39 -6.45
C TRP A 171 1.83 7.05 -7.77
N THR A 172 1.55 5.77 -7.93
CA THR A 172 0.72 5.24 -9.00
C THR A 172 -0.50 4.57 -8.40
N GLY A 173 -1.69 5.10 -8.71
CA GLY A 173 -2.94 4.43 -8.37
C GLY A 173 -3.18 3.27 -9.33
N VAL A 174 -2.64 2.10 -9.02
CA VAL A 174 -2.88 0.89 -9.81
C VAL A 174 -4.21 0.27 -9.38
N THR A 175 -5.28 0.80 -9.96
CA THR A 175 -6.54 0.08 -10.26
C THR A 175 -7.09 -0.87 -9.19
N ALA A 176 -8.22 -0.50 -8.59
CA ALA A 176 -9.14 -1.48 -8.04
C ALA A 176 -9.59 -2.45 -9.16
N PHE A 177 -9.24 -3.72 -9.04
CA PHE A 177 -9.76 -4.78 -9.87
C PHE A 177 -11.27 -4.86 -9.70
N GLU A 178 -11.95 -4.95 -10.85
CA GLU A 178 -13.41 -5.03 -10.92
C GLU A 178 -13.84 -6.51 -10.87
N PRO A 179 -14.63 -6.88 -9.86
CA PRO A 179 -15.21 -8.21 -9.81
C PRO A 179 -16.08 -8.60 -11.00
N GLN A 180 -16.68 -7.62 -11.66
CA GLN A 180 -17.52 -7.79 -12.85
C GLN A 180 -16.71 -7.93 -14.15
N SER A 181 -15.38 -7.97 -14.08
CA SER A 181 -14.59 -8.23 -15.28
C SER A 181 -14.85 -9.67 -15.79
N ASN A 182 -14.99 -9.84 -17.10
CA ASN A 182 -15.11 -11.16 -17.77
C ASN A 182 -13.83 -12.03 -17.63
N ARG A 183 -12.93 -11.72 -16.70
CA ARG A 183 -11.69 -12.47 -16.48
C ARG A 183 -12.00 -13.69 -15.63
N SER A 184 -11.54 -14.85 -16.10
CA SER A 184 -11.61 -16.10 -15.34
C SER A 184 -10.92 -15.97 -13.99
N ALA A 185 -11.39 -16.70 -12.97
CA ALA A 185 -10.78 -16.73 -11.63
C ALA A 185 -9.25 -16.94 -11.70
N GLN A 186 -8.79 -17.86 -12.56
CA GLN A 186 -7.36 -18.11 -12.77
C GLN A 186 -6.59 -16.88 -13.29
N SER A 187 -7.20 -16.03 -14.13
CA SER A 187 -6.57 -14.78 -14.58
C SER A 187 -6.52 -13.74 -13.47
N GLN A 188 -7.49 -13.75 -12.55
CA GLN A 188 -7.52 -12.85 -11.39
C GLN A 188 -6.44 -13.24 -10.40
N ASP A 189 -6.31 -14.55 -10.13
CA ASP A 189 -5.24 -15.10 -9.30
C ASP A 189 -3.86 -14.80 -9.88
N ARG A 190 -3.65 -15.04 -11.18
CA ARG A 190 -2.38 -14.70 -11.84
C ARG A 190 -2.04 -13.22 -11.73
N TYR A 191 -3.02 -12.34 -11.92
CA TYR A 191 -2.82 -10.90 -11.76
C TYR A 191 -2.38 -10.56 -10.32
N LEU A 192 -3.09 -11.11 -9.33
CA LEU A 192 -2.81 -10.89 -7.91
C LEU A 192 -1.45 -11.44 -7.49
N GLN A 193 -1.07 -12.65 -7.92
CA GLN A 193 0.27 -13.18 -7.64
C GLN A 193 1.35 -12.31 -8.30
N GLY A 194 1.11 -11.78 -9.50
CA GLY A 194 1.99 -10.81 -10.14
C GLY A 194 2.15 -9.49 -9.37
N GLN A 195 1.21 -9.16 -8.46
CA GLN A 195 1.35 -8.02 -7.57
C GLN A 195 2.26 -8.28 -6.36
N ARG A 196 2.63 -9.54 -6.09
CA ARG A 196 3.27 -10.00 -4.85
C ARG A 196 4.67 -10.55 -5.13
N ALA A 197 5.64 -9.66 -5.29
CA ALA A 197 7.03 -10.02 -5.51
C ALA A 197 7.95 -9.02 -4.81
N GLY A 198 9.01 -9.48 -4.15
CA GLY A 198 9.89 -8.64 -3.34
C GLY A 198 9.73 -8.92 -1.85
N THR A 199 9.88 -7.91 -1.00
CA THR A 199 9.83 -8.07 0.46
C THR A 199 8.41 -7.91 0.98
N LEU A 200 7.91 -8.91 1.71
CA LEU A 200 6.65 -8.80 2.45
C LEU A 200 6.91 -8.01 3.74
N ALA A 201 6.51 -6.74 3.76
CA ALA A 201 6.74 -5.81 4.88
C ALA A 201 5.65 -5.92 5.95
N TYR A 202 4.42 -6.26 5.56
CA TYR A 202 3.31 -6.45 6.48
C TYR A 202 2.32 -7.47 5.91
N ARG A 203 1.73 -8.27 6.79
CA ARG A 203 0.56 -9.11 6.52
C ARG A 203 -0.34 -9.09 7.75
N ARG A 204 -1.64 -8.91 7.53
CA ARG A 204 -2.66 -8.93 8.59
C ARG A 204 -2.79 -10.31 9.24
#